data_AF-A0A0F9K9F8-F1
#
_entry.id   AF-A0A0F9K9F8-F1
#
_cell.length_a   1.000
_cell.length_b   1.000
_cell.length_c   1.000
_cell.angle_alpha   90.00
_cell.angle_beta   90.00
_cell.angle_gamma   90.00
#
_symmetry.space_group_name_H-M   'P 1'
#
loop_
_entity.id
_entity.type
_entity.pdbx_description
1 polymer ?
#
loop_
_entity_poly.entity_id
_entity_poly.type
_entity_poly.pdbx_seq_one_letter_code
_entity_poly.pdbx_strand_id
1 'polypeptide(L)'
;MRYGTQKSAGPSSRRPRKRHSAEAGYVAERMNPCVPGTKVVIYVAASQGIDCSAKFVIVCDAHGAFGTAQSLPVARFQMKAPTEFCCQCRKVPA
;
A
#
# COMPACT_ATOMS: atom_id res chain seq x y z
N MET A 1 -26.33 46.54 -7.56
CA MET A 1 -24.89 46.44 -7.28
C MET A 1 -24.59 45.00 -6.85
N ARG A 2 -23.75 44.27 -7.60
CA ARG A 2 -23.39 42.86 -7.35
C ARG A 2 -22.07 42.83 -6.59
N TYR A 3 -22.04 42.31 -5.36
CA TYR A 3 -20.78 41.98 -4.69
C TYR A 3 -20.48 40.50 -4.90
N GLY A 4 -19.57 40.23 -5.84
CA GLY A 4 -18.98 38.91 -6.03
C GLY A 4 -17.84 38.71 -5.04
N THR A 5 -18.07 37.92 -3.99
CA THR A 5 -17.02 37.51 -3.06
C THR A 5 -16.20 36.40 -3.70
N GLN A 6 -15.03 36.75 -4.24
CA GLN A 6 -14.01 35.80 -4.66
C GLN A 6 -13.46 35.09 -3.41
N LYS A 7 -13.74 33.79 -3.25
CA LYS A 7 -13.09 32.97 -2.23
C LYS A 7 -11.72 32.53 -2.74
N SER A 8 -10.70 33.13 -2.14
CA SER A 8 -9.29 32.81 -2.30
C SER A 8 -9.02 31.32 -2.03
N ALA A 9 -8.45 30.63 -3.00
CA ALA A 9 -7.95 29.27 -2.83
C ALA A 9 -6.76 29.29 -1.86
N GLY A 10 -6.95 28.73 -0.66
CA GLY A 10 -5.87 28.52 0.31
C GLY A 10 -4.82 27.53 -0.24
N PRO A 11 -3.60 27.50 0.35
CA PRO A 11 -2.54 26.63 -0.12
C PRO A 11 -2.97 25.18 0.01
N SER A 12 -3.17 24.51 -1.13
CA SER A 12 -3.34 23.06 -1.17
C SER A 12 -2.06 22.43 -0.64
N SER A 13 -2.04 22.09 0.65
CA SER A 13 -0.97 21.34 1.30
C SER A 13 -0.93 19.96 0.65
N ARG A 14 -0.26 19.83 -0.50
CA ARG A 14 0.02 18.56 -1.14
C ARG A 14 0.89 17.78 -0.17
N ARG A 15 0.27 16.92 0.64
CA ARG A 15 1.01 15.88 1.38
C ARG A 15 1.91 15.20 0.34
N PRO A 16 3.20 14.98 0.64
CA PRO A 16 4.08 14.27 -0.28
C PRO A 16 3.38 12.98 -0.67
N ARG A 17 3.28 12.75 -1.98
CA ARG A 17 2.59 11.57 -2.51
C ARG A 17 3.26 10.34 -1.91
N LYS A 18 2.45 9.37 -1.49
CA LYS A 18 2.94 8.09 -0.97
C LYS A 18 3.94 7.49 -1.97
N ARG A 19 5.06 6.94 -1.49
CA ARG A 19 6.18 6.45 -2.34
C ARG A 19 5.68 5.61 -3.52
N HIS A 20 4.79 4.67 -3.24
CA HIS A 20 4.28 3.72 -4.24
C HIS A 20 3.10 4.25 -5.07
N SER A 21 2.58 5.45 -4.79
CA SER A 21 1.40 5.97 -5.48
C SER A 21 1.62 6.34 -6.95
N ALA A 22 2.87 6.40 -7.40
CA ALA A 22 3.22 6.58 -8.80
C ALA A 22 3.35 5.25 -9.56
N GLU A 23 3.30 4.11 -8.86
CA GLU A 23 3.52 2.79 -9.44
C GLU A 23 2.24 2.20 -10.03
N ALA A 24 2.37 1.49 -11.15
CA ALA A 24 1.24 0.89 -11.86
C ALA A 24 0.50 -0.12 -10.98
N GLY A 25 -0.84 -0.03 -10.92
CA GLY A 25 -1.63 -0.96 -10.13
C GLY A 25 -1.46 -0.83 -8.62
N TYR A 26 -0.81 0.21 -8.10
CA TYR A 26 -0.82 0.50 -6.67
C TYR A 26 -2.25 0.68 -6.16
N VAL A 27 -2.57 0.01 -5.05
CA VAL A 27 -3.89 0.09 -4.41
C VAL A 27 -3.80 0.78 -3.05
N ALA A 28 -2.91 0.29 -2.19
CA ALA A 28 -2.79 0.77 -0.82
C ALA A 28 -1.43 0.43 -0.23
N GLU A 29 -0.95 1.26 0.70
CA GLU A 29 0.21 0.96 1.56
C GLU A 29 -0.14 1.20 3.03
N ARG A 30 0.54 0.46 3.91
CA ARG A 30 0.49 0.58 5.36
C ARG A 30 1.90 0.41 5.93
N MET A 31 2.18 1.04 7.06
CA MET A 31 3.41 0.76 7.82
C MET A 31 3.45 -0.71 8.27
N ASN A 32 4.60 -1.34 8.12
CA ASN A 32 4.84 -2.70 8.60
C ASN A 32 4.99 -2.67 10.14
N PRO A 33 4.14 -3.38 10.91
CA PRO A 33 4.29 -3.45 12.35
C PRO A 33 5.56 -4.20 12.80
N CYS A 34 6.09 -5.13 11.98
CA CYS A 34 7.23 -5.96 12.36
C CYS A 34 8.58 -5.28 12.12
N VAL A 35 8.68 -4.43 11.09
CA VAL A 35 9.96 -3.79 10.73
C VAL A 35 9.73 -2.27 10.65
N PRO A 36 10.17 -1.51 11.67
CA PRO A 36 10.00 -0.07 11.71
C PRO A 36 10.56 0.63 10.47
N GLY A 37 9.87 1.67 9.99
CA GLY A 37 10.29 2.43 8.81
C GLY A 37 9.97 1.78 7.46
N THR A 38 9.50 0.53 7.44
CA THR A 38 9.13 -0.17 6.20
C THR A 38 7.61 -0.23 6.01
N LYS A 39 7.20 -0.62 4.80
CA LYS A 39 5.78 -0.69 4.42
C LYS A 39 5.38 -2.07 3.92
N VAL A 40 4.09 -2.32 4.01
CA VAL A 40 3.39 -3.39 3.30
C VAL A 40 2.50 -2.72 2.27
N VAL A 41 2.57 -3.17 1.02
CA VAL A 41 1.93 -2.51 -0.13
C VAL A 41 1.09 -3.51 -0.89
N ILE A 42 -0.07 -3.10 -1.37
CA ILE A 42 -0.94 -3.89 -2.24
C ILE A 42 -0.85 -3.36 -3.67
N TYR A 43 -0.62 -4.27 -4.60
CA TYR A 43 -0.71 -4.04 -6.03
C TYR A 43 -1.77 -4.93 -6.68
N VAL A 44 -2.26 -4.52 -7.84
CA VAL A 44 -2.95 -5.39 -8.79
C VAL A 44 -1.92 -6.24 -9.51
N ALA A 45 -2.03 -7.56 -9.43
CA ALA A 45 -1.01 -8.50 -9.94
C ALA A 45 -0.72 -8.28 -11.43
N ALA A 46 -1.78 -8.23 -12.24
CA ALA A 46 -1.69 -8.07 -13.69
C ALA A 46 -1.01 -6.74 -14.10
N SER A 47 -1.22 -5.67 -13.33
CA SER A 47 -0.61 -4.36 -13.61
C SER A 47 0.89 -4.31 -13.31
N GLN A 48 1.39 -5.26 -12.52
CA GLN A 48 2.82 -5.44 -12.22
C GLN A 48 3.46 -6.50 -13.13
N GLY A 49 2.70 -7.09 -14.06
CA GLY A 49 3.18 -8.19 -14.90
C GLY A 49 3.46 -9.48 -14.13
N ILE A 50 2.89 -9.63 -12.94
CA ILE A 50 3.04 -10.84 -12.12
C ILE A 50 2.04 -11.88 -12.62
N ASP A 51 2.55 -12.97 -13.19
CA ASP A 51 1.75 -14.11 -13.60
C ASP A 51 1.37 -14.95 -12.37
N CYS A 52 0.24 -14.63 -11.76
CA CYS A 52 -0.33 -15.40 -10.67
C CYS A 52 -1.85 -15.46 -10.80
N SER A 53 -2.44 -16.53 -10.27
CA SER A 53 -3.90 -16.72 -10.29
C SER A 53 -4.68 -15.75 -9.39
N ALA A 54 -3.97 -14.93 -8.60
CA ALA A 54 -4.57 -13.97 -7.70
C ALA A 54 -4.68 -12.57 -8.31
N LYS A 55 -5.76 -11.87 -7.98
CA LYS A 55 -5.98 -10.50 -8.47
C LYS A 55 -5.05 -9.47 -7.82
N PHE A 56 -4.70 -9.67 -6.55
CA PHE A 56 -3.91 -8.73 -5.77
C PHE A 56 -2.67 -9.40 -5.20
N VAL A 57 -1.58 -8.64 -5.17
CA VAL A 57 -0.32 -9.04 -4.54
C VAL A 57 -0.03 -8.08 -3.40
N ILE A 58 0.36 -8.62 -2.25
CA ILE A 58 0.80 -7.86 -1.09
C ILE A 58 2.32 -8.02 -1.00
N VAL A 59 3.05 -6.92 -0.99
CA VAL A 59 4.51 -6.90 -0.94
C VAL A 59 4.97 -6.35 0.40
N CYS A 60 5.93 -7.03 1.02
CA CYS A 60 6.65 -6.55 2.18
C CYS A 60 7.91 -5.81 1.71
N ASP A 61 7.94 -4.48 1.85
CA ASP A 61 9.07 -3.63 1.42
C ASP A 61 10.36 -3.93 2.21
N ALA A 62 10.24 -4.47 3.43
CA ALA A 62 11.39 -4.84 4.25
C ALA A 62 12.20 -6.02 3.69
N HIS A 63 11.51 -7.02 3.16
CA HIS A 63 12.08 -8.34 2.89
C HIS A 63 11.92 -8.78 1.42
N GLY A 64 11.20 -7.99 0.61
CA GLY A 64 10.86 -8.34 -0.77
C GLY A 64 9.92 -9.55 -0.92
N ALA A 65 9.42 -10.09 0.19
CA ALA A 65 8.46 -11.20 0.17
C ALA A 65 7.10 -10.71 -0.30
N PHE A 66 6.38 -11.55 -1.03
CA PHE A 66 5.03 -11.26 -1.49
C PHE A 66 4.03 -12.36 -1.09
N GLY A 67 2.82 -11.92 -0.76
CA GLY A 67 1.64 -12.76 -0.61
C GLY A 67 0.64 -12.47 -1.71
N THR A 68 -0.26 -13.41 -1.95
CA THR A 68 -1.30 -13.30 -2.99
C THR A 68 -2.68 -13.32 -2.37
N ALA A 69 -3.60 -12.51 -2.87
CA ALA A 69 -4.98 -12.45 -2.42
C ALA A 69 -5.97 -12.31 -3.58
N GLN A 70 -7.08 -13.02 -3.48
CA GLN A 70 -8.14 -13.00 -4.50
C GLN A 70 -9.04 -11.74 -4.40
N SER A 71 -9.09 -11.10 -3.23
CA SER A 71 -9.95 -9.95 -2.99
C SER A 71 -9.25 -8.87 -2.14
N LEU A 72 -9.66 -7.61 -2.35
CA LEU A 72 -9.12 -6.48 -1.58
C LEU A 72 -9.33 -6.58 -0.07
N PRO A 73 -10.48 -7.06 0.45
CA PRO A 73 -10.67 -7.22 1.89
C PRO A 73 -9.65 -8.20 2.50
N VAL A 74 -9.38 -9.32 1.82
CA VAL A 74 -8.37 -10.30 2.25
C VAL A 74 -6.97 -9.69 2.19
N ALA A 75 -6.64 -8.99 1.09
CA ALA A 75 -5.35 -8.31 0.96
C ALA A 75 -5.12 -7.29 2.09
N ARG A 76 -6.13 -6.45 2.39
CA ARG A 76 -6.08 -5.47 3.48
C ARG A 76 -5.99 -6.11 4.86
N PHE A 77 -6.59 -7.29 5.05
CA PHE A 77 -6.45 -8.06 6.27
C PHE A 77 -5.00 -8.55 6.44
N GLN A 78 -4.43 -9.14 5.38
CA GLN A 78 -3.04 -9.62 5.38
C GLN A 78 -2.00 -8.50 5.58
N MET A 79 -2.28 -7.27 5.14
CA MET A 79 -1.41 -6.12 5.46
C MET A 79 -1.27 -5.86 6.98
N LYS A 80 -2.25 -6.28 7.79
CA LYS A 80 -2.19 -6.09 9.25
C LYS A 80 -1.28 -7.11 9.92
N ALA A 81 -1.11 -8.27 9.30
CA ALA A 81 -0.36 -9.41 9.81
C ALA A 81 0.65 -9.89 8.76
N PRO A 82 1.74 -9.14 8.52
CA PRO A 82 2.74 -9.51 7.52
C PRO A 82 3.47 -10.82 7.85
N THR A 83 3.38 -11.29 9.09
CA THR A 83 3.84 -12.61 9.54
C THR A 83 3.17 -13.78 8.81
N GLU A 84 1.95 -13.58 8.28
CA GLU A 84 1.17 -14.62 7.60
C GLU A 84 1.73 -14.98 6.22
N PHE A 85 2.41 -14.04 5.56
CA PHE A 85 2.96 -14.26 4.22
C PHE A 85 4.48 -14.07 4.15
N CYS A 86 5.08 -13.29 5.07
CA CYS A 86 6.51 -13.05 5.10
C CYS A 86 7.17 -13.86 6.23
N CYS A 87 7.90 -14.91 5.86
CA CYS A 87 8.61 -15.76 6.80
C CYS A 87 9.68 -15.02 7.61
N GLN A 88 10.24 -13.92 7.08
CA GLN A 88 11.21 -13.08 7.79
C GLN A 88 10.51 -12.19 8.83
N CYS A 89 9.37 -11.58 8.51
CA CYS A 89 8.56 -10.83 9.49
C CYS A 89 8.15 -11.72 10.67
N ARG A 90 7.89 -13.01 10.44
CA ARG A 90 7.55 -13.97 11.49
C ARG A 90 8.69 -14.21 12.50
N LYS A 91 9.95 -13.97 12.11
CA LYS A 91 11.12 -14.16 12.98
C LYS A 91 11.48 -12.90 13.77
N VAL A 92 10.86 -11.76 13.46
CA VAL A 92 11.14 -10.51 14.19
C VAL A 92 10.34 -10.52 15.49
N PRO A 93 10.99 -10.40 16.66
CA PRO A 93 10.27 -10.27 17.92
C PRO A 93 9.44 -8.98 17.90
N ALA A 94 8.19 -9.08 18.34
CA ALA A 94 7.22 -7.98 18.36
C ALA A 94 7.57 -6.91 19.40
#